data_AF-A0A3M1L619-F1
#
_entry.id   AF-A0A3M1L619-F1
#
_cell.length_a   1.000
_cell.length_b   1.000
_cell.length_c   1.000
_cell.angle_alpha   90.00
_cell.angle_beta   90.00
_cell.angle_gamma   90.00
#
_symmetry.space_group_name_H-M   'P 1'
#
loop_
_entity.id
_entity.type
_entity.pdbx_description
1 polymer ?
#
loop_
_entity_poly.entity_id
_entity_poly.type
_entity_poly.pdbx_seq_one_letter_code
_entity_poly.pdbx_strand_id
1 'polypeptide(L)'
;MPYRNSTYRSPLFRRYREIPPKAYQSLLRFFREHEQEIACLELEERFELLFAYAEALFGVGAYGEHLERVEEIIELAFRHNIEEHQGRDVLQHCLLRKAASCFHLHQLERSEYVLRELLRINPHHPTAPYLLERCLRRRRARRLLGLKAYALAFFFLSGVASLL
;
A
#
# COMPACT_ATOMS: atom_id res chain seq x y z
N MET A 1 15.18 -10.84 -17.56
CA MET A 1 14.87 -12.15 -18.20
C MET A 1 13.44 -12.10 -18.70
N PRO A 2 13.09 -12.52 -19.93
CA PRO A 2 11.71 -12.46 -20.38
C PRO A 2 10.90 -13.59 -19.74
N TYR A 3 9.66 -13.27 -19.38
CA TYR A 3 8.66 -14.20 -18.87
C TYR A 3 8.54 -15.46 -19.75
N ARG A 4 8.48 -16.65 -19.13
CA ARG A 4 8.14 -17.89 -19.84
C ARG A 4 6.66 -17.79 -20.23
N ASN A 5 6.39 -17.32 -21.45
CA ASN A 5 5.06 -17.35 -22.05
C ASN A 5 4.60 -18.81 -22.20
N SER A 6 3.83 -19.31 -21.24
CA SER A 6 3.00 -20.49 -21.48
C SER A 6 1.86 -20.08 -22.40
N THR A 7 1.78 -20.71 -23.58
CA THR A 7 0.70 -20.48 -24.56
C THR A 7 -0.67 -20.89 -24.00
N TYR A 8 -0.70 -21.59 -22.85
CA TYR A 8 -1.93 -22.06 -22.21
C TYR A 8 -2.17 -21.33 -20.89
N ARG A 9 -3.19 -20.45 -20.88
CA ARG A 9 -3.65 -19.79 -19.66
C ARG A 9 -4.54 -20.71 -18.84
N SER A 10 -4.38 -20.69 -17.52
CA SER A 10 -5.21 -21.51 -16.63
C SER A 10 -6.70 -21.14 -16.79
N PRO A 11 -7.63 -22.09 -16.59
CA PRO A 11 -9.06 -21.80 -16.60
C PRO A 11 -9.44 -20.70 -15.61
N LEU A 12 -8.79 -20.67 -14.45
CA LEU A 12 -9.01 -19.66 -13.42
C LEU A 12 -8.59 -18.26 -13.89
N PHE A 13 -7.42 -18.15 -14.52
CA PHE A 13 -6.94 -16.87 -15.06
C PHE A 13 -7.82 -16.36 -16.21
N ARG A 14 -8.39 -17.24 -17.02
CA ARG A 14 -9.39 -16.87 -18.04
C ARG A 14 -10.65 -16.29 -17.42
N ARG A 15 -11.19 -16.90 -16.35
CA ARG A 15 -12.34 -16.35 -15.61
C ARG A 15 -12.02 -14.99 -14.98
N TYR A 16 -10.81 -14.81 -14.47
CA TYR A 16 -10.35 -13.50 -14.00
C TYR A 16 -10.39 -12.44 -15.11
N ARG A 17 -9.94 -12.77 -16.32
CA ARG A 17 -9.94 -11.86 -17.48
C ARG A 17 -11.34 -11.40 -17.91
N GLU A 18 -12.38 -12.15 -17.55
CA GLU A 18 -13.78 -11.78 -17.82
C GLU A 18 -14.31 -10.73 -16.84
N ILE A 19 -13.65 -10.52 -15.69
CA ILE A 19 -14.04 -9.49 -14.73
C ILE A 19 -13.74 -8.11 -15.34
N PRO A 20 -14.75 -7.22 -15.45
CA PRO A 20 -14.54 -5.91 -16.05
C PRO A 20 -13.47 -5.10 -15.31
N PRO A 21 -12.68 -4.29 -16.03
CA PRO A 21 -11.71 -3.41 -15.40
C PRO A 21 -12.42 -2.47 -14.41
N LYS A 22 -11.81 -2.27 -13.23
CA LYS A 22 -12.35 -1.45 -12.13
C LYS A 22 -13.61 -2.01 -11.43
N ALA A 23 -14.07 -3.22 -11.76
CA ALA A 23 -15.08 -3.93 -10.96
C ALA A 23 -14.45 -4.47 -9.66
N TYR A 24 -13.99 -3.56 -8.77
CA TYR A 24 -13.16 -3.91 -7.62
C TYR A 24 -13.85 -4.91 -6.69
N GLN A 25 -15.14 -4.72 -6.39
CA GLN A 25 -15.87 -5.65 -5.52
C GLN A 25 -15.95 -7.07 -6.11
N SER A 26 -16.16 -7.18 -7.41
CA SER A 26 -16.19 -8.47 -8.12
C SER A 26 -14.83 -9.15 -8.10
N LEU A 27 -13.75 -8.39 -8.31
CA LEU A 27 -12.38 -8.90 -8.24
C LEU A 27 -12.01 -9.35 -6.83
N LEU A 28 -12.37 -8.58 -5.80
CA LEU A 28 -12.11 -8.94 -4.41
C LEU A 28 -12.83 -10.24 -4.03
N ARG A 29 -14.11 -10.36 -4.42
CA ARG A 29 -14.88 -11.59 -4.21
C ARG A 29 -14.25 -12.78 -4.93
N PHE A 30 -13.92 -12.62 -6.22
CA PHE A 30 -13.28 -13.67 -7.01
C PHE A 30 -11.98 -14.16 -6.37
N PHE A 31 -11.13 -13.24 -5.93
CA PHE A 31 -9.86 -13.59 -5.30
C PHE A 31 -10.07 -14.39 -4.00
N ARG A 32 -10.99 -13.93 -3.15
CA ARG A 32 -11.28 -14.60 -1.86
C ARG A 32 -11.91 -15.98 -2.04
N GLU A 33 -12.76 -16.15 -3.05
CA GLU A 33 -13.37 -17.45 -3.37
C GLU A 33 -12.35 -18.47 -3.90
N HIS A 34 -11.24 -18.00 -4.48
CA HIS A 34 -10.27 -18.84 -5.17
C HIS A 34 -8.83 -18.72 -4.64
N GLU A 35 -8.62 -18.19 -3.43
CA GLU A 35 -7.28 -17.84 -2.89
C GLU A 35 -6.29 -19.03 -2.95
N GLN A 36 -6.76 -20.23 -2.59
CA GLN A 36 -5.93 -21.45 -2.62
C GLN A 36 -5.57 -21.88 -4.05
N GLU A 37 -6.51 -21.79 -4.99
CA GLU A 37 -6.25 -22.12 -6.39
C GLU A 37 -5.28 -21.09 -7.03
N ILE A 38 -5.44 -19.81 -6.66
CA ILE A 38 -4.56 -18.72 -7.10
C ILE A 38 -3.12 -18.95 -6.61
N ALA A 39 -2.95 -19.41 -5.37
CA ALA A 39 -1.62 -19.72 -4.82
C ALA A 39 -0.86 -20.78 -5.64
N CYS A 40 -1.60 -21.70 -6.26
CA CYS A 40 -1.09 -22.79 -7.09
C CYS A 40 -0.87 -22.41 -8.57
N LEU A 41 -1.27 -21.21 -9.00
CA LEU A 41 -1.05 -20.76 -10.37
C LEU A 41 0.44 -20.60 -10.71
N GLU A 42 0.74 -20.67 -12.00
CA GLU A 42 2.05 -20.29 -12.50
C GLU A 42 2.37 -18.84 -12.10
N LEU A 43 3.65 -18.58 -11.84
CA LEU A 43 4.12 -17.32 -11.26
C LEU A 43 3.55 -16.08 -11.97
N GLU A 44 3.51 -16.07 -13.30
CA GLU A 44 3.04 -14.92 -14.07
C GLU A 44 1.57 -14.62 -13.82
N GLU A 45 0.71 -15.65 -13.90
CA GLU A 45 -0.73 -15.50 -13.66
C GLU A 45 -1.01 -15.15 -12.21
N ARG A 46 -0.31 -15.80 -11.28
CA ARG A 46 -0.42 -15.53 -9.84
C ARG A 46 -0.03 -14.09 -9.52
N PHE A 47 1.10 -13.62 -10.06
CA PHE A 47 1.59 -12.27 -9.83
C PHE A 47 0.62 -11.22 -10.37
N GLU A 48 0.09 -11.42 -11.59
CA GLU A 48 -0.88 -10.49 -12.17
C GLU A 48 -2.17 -10.42 -11.33
N LEU A 49 -2.68 -11.57 -10.88
CA LEU A 49 -3.85 -11.64 -10.01
C LEU A 49 -3.62 -10.98 -8.65
N LEU A 50 -2.49 -11.25 -8.00
CA LEU A 50 -2.10 -10.62 -6.74
C LEU A 50 -1.98 -9.10 -6.89
N PHE A 51 -1.33 -8.63 -7.95
CA PHE A 51 -1.19 -7.21 -8.23
C PHE A 51 -2.54 -6.53 -8.45
N ALA A 52 -3.44 -7.15 -9.23
CA ALA A 52 -4.79 -6.65 -9.44
C ALA A 52 -5.62 -6.65 -8.14
N TYR A 53 -5.47 -7.67 -7.30
CA TYR A 53 -6.10 -7.76 -5.99
C TYR A 53 -5.66 -6.63 -5.07
N ALA A 54 -4.36 -6.37 -4.97
CA ALA A 54 -3.83 -5.26 -4.19
C ALA A 54 -4.36 -3.91 -4.70
N GLU A 55 -4.39 -3.68 -6.01
CA GLU A 55 -4.97 -2.45 -6.58
C GLU A 55 -6.46 -2.30 -6.25
N ALA A 56 -7.23 -3.40 -6.23
CA ALA A 56 -8.63 -3.39 -5.83
C ALA A 56 -8.81 -3.07 -4.33
N LEU A 57 -8.01 -3.70 -3.46
CA LEU A 57 -8.00 -3.40 -2.03
C LEU A 57 -7.69 -1.92 -1.76
N PHE A 58 -6.71 -1.37 -2.47
CA PHE A 58 -6.41 0.06 -2.40
C PHE A 58 -7.61 0.90 -2.86
N GLY A 59 -8.20 0.54 -4.01
CA GLY A 59 -9.30 1.27 -4.64
C GLY A 59 -10.55 1.36 -3.76
N VAL A 60 -10.85 0.31 -2.98
CA VAL A 60 -12.00 0.30 -2.03
C VAL A 60 -11.64 0.84 -0.64
N GLY A 61 -10.38 1.19 -0.39
CA GLY A 61 -9.92 1.71 0.90
C GLY A 61 -9.67 0.64 1.97
N ALA A 62 -9.52 -0.62 1.59
CA ALA A 62 -9.14 -1.71 2.49
C ALA A 62 -7.63 -1.68 2.80
N TYR A 63 -7.15 -0.56 3.35
CA TYR A 63 -5.72 -0.25 3.45
C TYR A 63 -4.93 -1.20 4.36
N GLY A 64 -5.56 -1.81 5.36
CA GLY A 64 -4.91 -2.79 6.24
C GLY A 64 -4.53 -4.05 5.47
N GLU A 65 -5.53 -4.70 4.86
CA GLU A 65 -5.34 -5.88 4.01
C GLU A 65 -4.43 -5.58 2.81
N HIS A 66 -4.56 -4.39 2.23
CA HIS A 66 -3.66 -3.95 1.16
C HIS A 66 -2.18 -3.96 1.60
N LEU A 67 -1.86 -3.53 2.83
CA LEU A 67 -0.47 -3.51 3.29
C LEU A 67 0.12 -4.92 3.32
N GLU A 68 -0.64 -5.91 3.76
CA GLU A 68 -0.19 -7.31 3.77
C GLU A 68 0.11 -7.81 2.35
N ARG A 69 -0.80 -7.55 1.41
CA ARG A 69 -0.65 -8.01 0.01
C ARG A 69 0.46 -7.28 -0.74
N VAL A 70 0.71 -6.01 -0.43
CA VAL A 70 1.83 -5.28 -1.06
C VAL A 70 3.19 -5.81 -0.59
N GLU A 71 3.34 -6.21 0.67
CA GLU A 71 4.59 -6.83 1.13
C GLU A 71 4.84 -8.16 0.41
N GLU A 72 3.81 -8.99 0.24
CA GLU A 72 3.88 -10.25 -0.52
C GLU A 72 4.30 -10.00 -1.98
N ILE A 73 3.73 -8.98 -2.64
CA ILE A 73 4.08 -8.62 -4.02
C ILE A 73 5.54 -8.15 -4.11
N ILE A 74 6.01 -7.33 -3.17
CA ILE A 74 7.40 -6.85 -3.14
C ILE A 74 8.35 -8.04 -2.96
N GLU A 75 8.04 -8.97 -2.05
CA GLU A 75 8.85 -10.16 -1.84
C GLU A 75 8.91 -11.05 -3.08
N LEU A 76 7.76 -11.32 -3.72
CA LEU A 76 7.70 -12.08 -4.96
C LEU A 76 8.49 -11.38 -6.08
N ALA A 77 8.37 -10.06 -6.18
CA ALA A 77 9.09 -9.28 -7.17
C ALA A 77 10.61 -9.39 -6.99
N PHE A 78 11.12 -9.27 -5.76
CA PHE A 78 12.54 -9.47 -5.48
C PHE A 78 12.98 -10.92 -5.74
N ARG A 79 12.23 -11.90 -5.23
CA ARG A 79 12.57 -13.32 -5.34
C ARG A 79 12.67 -13.78 -6.80
N HIS A 80 11.83 -13.21 -7.67
CA HIS A 80 11.74 -13.61 -9.07
C HIS A 80 12.29 -12.55 -10.04
N ASN A 81 12.94 -11.48 -9.54
CA ASN A 81 13.49 -10.38 -10.33
C ASN A 81 12.46 -9.74 -11.28
N ILE A 82 11.27 -9.46 -10.77
CA ILE A 82 10.19 -8.76 -11.50
C ILE A 82 10.35 -7.27 -11.25
N GLU A 83 10.92 -6.56 -12.22
CA GLU A 83 11.14 -5.12 -12.13
C GLU A 83 9.92 -4.32 -12.60
N GLU A 84 9.25 -4.79 -13.67
CA GLU A 84 8.14 -4.08 -14.29
C GLU A 84 6.90 -4.96 -14.47
N HIS A 85 5.72 -4.36 -14.28
CA HIS A 85 4.43 -4.97 -14.58
C HIS A 85 3.45 -3.91 -15.11
N GLN A 86 2.78 -4.18 -16.23
CA GLN A 86 1.85 -3.24 -16.90
C GLN A 86 2.48 -1.85 -17.18
N GLY A 87 3.77 -1.83 -17.54
CA GLY A 87 4.51 -0.59 -17.84
C GLY A 87 4.84 0.26 -16.61
N ARG A 88 4.80 -0.32 -15.40
CA ARG A 88 5.16 0.35 -14.15
C ARG A 88 6.27 -0.41 -13.46
N ASP A 89 7.22 0.33 -12.89
CA ASP A 89 8.17 -0.21 -11.92
C ASP A 89 7.40 -0.73 -10.70
N VAL A 90 7.50 -2.03 -10.45
CA VAL A 90 6.73 -2.72 -9.40
C VAL A 90 7.11 -2.19 -8.03
N LEU A 91 8.41 -2.06 -7.76
CA LEU A 91 8.90 -1.64 -6.44
C LEU A 91 8.44 -0.22 -6.13
N GLN A 92 8.66 0.72 -7.05
CA GLN A 92 8.27 2.11 -6.87
C GLN A 92 6.74 2.25 -6.72
N HIS A 93 5.96 1.55 -7.54
CA HIS A 93 4.50 1.55 -7.46
C HIS A 93 4.02 1.00 -6.11
N CYS A 94 4.54 -0.15 -5.69
CA CYS A 94 4.21 -0.78 -4.41
C CYS A 94 4.60 0.10 -3.22
N LEU A 95 5.81 0.70 -3.20
CA LEU A 95 6.24 1.60 -2.13
C LEU A 95 5.35 2.84 -2.03
N LEU A 96 4.97 3.44 -3.16
CA LEU A 96 4.07 4.58 -3.19
C LEU A 96 2.69 4.22 -2.62
N ARG A 97 2.11 3.09 -3.06
CA ARG A 97 0.82 2.59 -2.57
C ARG A 97 0.88 2.24 -1.09
N LYS A 98 1.95 1.58 -0.64
CA LYS A 98 2.21 1.27 0.78
C LYS A 98 2.24 2.53 1.63
N ALA A 99 2.99 3.54 1.21
CA ALA A 99 3.05 4.83 1.90
C ALA A 99 1.68 5.51 1.97
N ALA A 100 0.90 5.48 0.89
CA ALA A 100 -0.45 6.04 0.85
C ALA A 100 -1.40 5.29 1.80
N SER A 101 -1.35 3.95 1.83
CA SER A 101 -2.12 3.14 2.77
C SER A 101 -1.78 3.45 4.22
N CYS A 102 -0.49 3.57 4.57
CA CYS A 102 -0.08 4.03 5.91
C CYS A 102 -0.60 5.44 6.23
N PHE A 103 -0.59 6.36 5.26
CA PHE A 103 -1.11 7.71 5.43
C PHE A 103 -2.63 7.72 5.72
N HIS A 104 -3.40 6.90 5.01
CA HIS A 104 -4.84 6.75 5.22
C HIS A 104 -5.17 6.10 6.57
N LEU A 105 -4.34 5.14 7.02
CA LEU A 105 -4.45 4.52 8.35
C LEU A 105 -3.89 5.38 9.49
N HIS A 106 -3.55 6.65 9.24
CA HIS A 106 -2.95 7.57 10.22
C HIS A 106 -1.61 7.11 10.83
N GLN A 107 -0.93 6.16 10.20
CA GLN A 107 0.41 5.67 10.52
C GLN A 107 1.46 6.59 9.85
N LEU A 108 1.50 7.86 10.27
CA LEU A 108 2.26 8.92 9.60
C LEU A 108 3.77 8.65 9.60
N GLU A 109 4.30 8.13 10.70
CA GLU A 109 5.71 7.77 10.85
C GLU A 109 6.13 6.71 9.83
N ARG A 110 5.31 5.66 9.66
CA ARG A 110 5.56 4.60 8.69
C ARG A 110 5.43 5.12 7.26
N SER A 111 4.42 5.94 6.99
CA SER A 111 4.24 6.58 5.68
C SER A 111 5.45 7.45 5.30
N GLU A 112 5.93 8.29 6.21
CA GLU A 112 7.12 9.11 6.01
C GLU A 112 8.37 8.26 5.72
N TYR A 113 8.59 7.21 6.51
CA TYR A 113 9.72 6.30 6.32
C TYR A 113 9.73 5.70 4.91
N VAL A 114 8.61 5.12 4.48
CA VAL A 114 8.50 4.49 3.15
C VAL A 114 8.69 5.50 2.02
N LEU A 115 8.17 6.72 2.17
CA LEU A 115 8.35 7.78 1.16
C LEU A 115 9.80 8.23 1.04
N ARG A 116 10.53 8.31 2.15
CA ARG A 116 11.96 8.62 2.13
C ARG A 116 12.74 7.53 1.42
N GLU A 117 12.45 6.26 1.67
CA GLU A 117 13.10 5.16 0.95
C GLU A 117 12.79 5.20 -0.56
N LEU A 118 11.53 5.45 -0.94
CA LEU A 118 11.16 5.64 -2.35
C LEU A 118 11.92 6.80 -3.01
N LEU A 119 12.10 7.93 -2.31
CA LEU A 119 12.84 9.08 -2.83
C LEU A 119 14.36 8.87 -2.84
N ARG A 120 14.90 7.95 -2.04
CA ARG A 120 16.30 7.51 -2.16
C ARG A 120 16.53 6.68 -3.41
N ILE A 121 15.52 5.88 -3.80
CA ILE A 121 15.54 5.08 -5.03
C ILE A 121 15.35 5.99 -6.26
N ASN A 122 14.32 6.84 -6.24
CA ASN A 122 13.99 7.76 -7.31
C ASN A 122 13.67 9.17 -6.76
N PRO A 123 14.67 10.06 -6.71
CA PRO A 123 14.48 11.44 -6.23
C PRO A 123 13.48 12.26 -7.06
N HIS A 124 13.29 11.89 -8.32
CA HIS A 124 12.40 12.58 -9.27
C HIS A 124 11.03 11.89 -9.42
N HIS A 125 10.68 11.00 -8.49
CA HIS A 125 9.39 10.33 -8.53
C HIS A 125 8.24 11.35 -8.52
N PRO A 126 7.27 11.30 -9.46
CA PRO A 126 6.33 12.39 -9.70
C PRO A 126 5.40 12.68 -8.51
N THR A 127 4.98 11.63 -7.79
CA THR A 127 3.93 11.74 -6.75
C THR A 127 4.46 11.74 -5.31
N ALA A 128 5.64 11.16 -5.08
CA ALA A 128 6.14 10.89 -3.73
C ALA A 128 6.45 12.15 -2.91
N PRO A 129 7.08 13.21 -3.48
CA PRO A 129 7.35 14.44 -2.74
C PRO A 129 6.09 15.12 -2.22
N TYR A 130 5.03 15.16 -3.02
CA TYR A 130 3.75 15.75 -2.65
C TYR A 130 3.09 15.00 -1.48
N LEU A 131 3.08 13.66 -1.54
CA LEU A 131 2.53 12.85 -0.45
C LEU A 131 3.36 13.00 0.84
N LEU A 132 4.70 13.11 0.73
CA LEU A 132 5.58 13.33 1.86
C LEU A 132 5.31 14.68 2.53
N GLU A 133 5.19 15.75 1.74
CA GLU A 133 4.87 17.08 2.26
C GLU A 133 3.52 17.08 3.02
N ARG A 134 2.52 16.40 2.47
CA ARG A 134 1.21 16.23 3.13
C ARG A 134 1.32 15.42 4.43
N CYS A 135 2.14 14.37 4.45
CA CYS A 135 2.42 13.58 5.65
C CYS A 135 3.06 14.44 6.76
N LEU A 136 4.11 15.20 6.41
CA LEU A 136 4.83 16.08 7.35
C LEU A 136 3.93 17.18 7.93
N ARG A 137 3.11 17.83 7.11
CA ARG A 137 2.12 18.82 7.57
C ARG A 137 1.17 18.25 8.62
N ARG A 138 0.57 17.07 8.32
CA ARG A 138 -0.38 16.41 9.22
C ARG A 138 0.30 15.97 10.53
N ARG A 139 1.53 15.47 10.46
CA ARG A 139 2.33 15.07 11.63
C ARG A 139 2.65 16.28 12.51
N ARG A 140 3.09 17.40 11.92
CA ARG A 140 3.36 18.65 12.65
C ARG A 140 2.12 19.16 13.38
N ALA A 141 0.97 19.18 12.70
CA ALA A 141 -0.30 19.59 13.31
C ALA A 141 -0.67 18.71 14.52
N ARG A 142 -0.53 17.38 14.40
CA ARG A 142 -0.80 16.44 15.50
C ARG A 142 0.13 16.68 16.71
N ARG A 143 1.43 16.91 16.47
CA ARG A 143 2.38 17.24 17.55
C ARG A 143 2.04 18.55 18.25
N LEU A 144 1.70 19.58 17.49
CA LEU A 144 1.30 20.89 18.04
C LEU A 144 0.04 20.77 18.90
N LEU A 145 -0.94 19.95 18.46
CA LEU A 145 -2.13 19.67 19.26
C LEU A 145 -1.79 18.95 20.57
N GLY A 146 -0.91 17.95 20.52
CA GLY A 146 -0.43 17.26 21.72
C GLY A 146 0.25 18.21 22.72
N LEU A 147 1.14 19.09 22.25
CA LEU A 147 1.80 20.09 23.10
C LEU A 147 0.80 21.04 23.78
N LYS A 148 -0.24 21.48 23.05
CA LYS A 148 -1.32 22.31 23.63
C LYS A 148 -2.09 21.56 24.72
N ALA A 149 -2.38 20.28 24.52
CA ALA A 149 -3.05 19.46 25.53
C ALA A 149 -2.20 19.30 26.80
N TYR A 150 -0.89 19.08 26.64
CA TYR A 150 0.03 19.06 27.78
C TYR A 150 0.06 20.40 28.53
N ALA A 151 0.16 21.52 27.82
CA ALA A 151 0.17 22.85 28.44
C ALA A 151 -1.11 23.12 29.26
N LEU A 152 -2.28 22.73 28.74
CA LEU A 152 -3.54 22.83 29.48
C LEU A 152 -3.56 21.93 30.71
N ALA A 153 -3.10 20.67 30.59
CA ALA A 153 -3.02 19.76 31.73
C ALA A 153 -2.11 20.30 32.84
N PHE A 154 -0.94 20.87 32.48
CA PHE A 154 -0.06 21.54 33.44
C PHE A 154 -0.71 22.77 34.08
N PHE A 155 -1.46 23.56 33.32
CA PHE A 155 -2.20 24.71 33.87
C PHE A 155 -3.25 24.27 34.90
N PHE A 156 -4.02 23.21 34.61
CA PHE A 156 -4.98 22.66 35.56
C PHE A 156 -4.29 22.09 36.81
N LEU A 157 -3.20 21.32 36.66
CA LEU A 157 -2.46 20.78 37.80
C LEU A 157 -1.88 21.88 38.69
N SER A 158 -1.33 22.95 38.10
CA SER A 158 -0.85 24.12 38.84
C SER A 158 -1.97 24.83 39.61
N GLY A 159 -3.15 24.96 39.01
CA GLY A 159 -4.30 25.59 39.65
C GLY A 159 -4.80 24.80 40.87
N VAL A 160 -4.88 23.46 40.75
CA VAL A 160 -5.31 22.59 41.85
C VAL A 160 -4.29 22.57 42.99
N ALA A 161 -2.99 22.56 42.67
CA ALA A 161 -1.91 22.64 43.68
C ALA A 161 -1.85 23.99 44.40
N SER A 162 -2.41 25.05 43.83
CA SER A 162 -2.49 26.38 44.47
C SER A 162 -3.71 26.54 45.40
N LEU A 163 -4.64 25.58 45.36
CA LEU A 163 -5.89 25.53 46.14
C LEU A 163 -5.83 24.57 47.34
N LEU A 164 -4.73 23.81 47.49
CA LEU A 164 -4.42 22.91 48.60
C LEU A 164 -3.37 23.54 49.51
#